data_AF-R7UJ15-F1
#
_entry.id   AF-R7UJ15-F1
#
_cell.length_a   1.000
_cell.length_b   1.000
_cell.length_c   1.000
_cell.angle_alpha   90.00
_cell.angle_beta   90.00
_cell.angle_gamma   90.00
#
_symmetry.space_group_name_H-M   'P 1'
#
loop_
_entity.id
_entity.type
_entity.pdbx_description
1 polymer ?
#
loop_
_entity_poly.entity_id
_entity_poly.type
_entity_poly.pdbx_seq_one_letter_code
_entity_poly.pdbx_strand_id
1 'polypeptide(L)'
;MDPFFASSISVSKSCAPLHECTLDHVGCRLVNDAVRCVSCCDHDYCNEAAPLNGQHALDLSSRLLGNVASVASSPSWISVVLLFVFCFWISLNKLCS
;
A
#
# COMPACT_ATOMS: atom_id res chain seq x y z
N MET A 1 27.18 25.84 1.43
CA MET A 1 27.04 24.85 2.49
C MET A 1 25.89 23.94 2.10
N ASP A 2 26.17 22.67 1.79
CA ASP A 2 25.14 21.67 1.49
C ASP A 2 24.23 21.46 2.71
N PRO A 3 22.89 21.50 2.56
CA PRO A 3 21.94 21.39 3.67
C PRO A 3 21.80 19.96 4.24
N PHE A 4 22.62 19.01 3.80
CA PHE A 4 22.46 17.58 4.10
C PHE A 4 23.05 17.11 5.45
N PHE A 5 23.75 17.97 6.19
CA PHE A 5 24.29 17.61 7.51
C PHE A 5 23.58 18.34 8.65
N ALA A 6 22.26 18.15 8.76
CA ALA A 6 21.58 18.42 10.01
C ALA A 6 21.78 17.20 10.94
N SER A 7 22.49 17.38 12.06
CA SER A 7 22.63 16.33 13.06
C SER A 7 21.27 16.01 13.69
N SER A 8 20.90 14.73 13.71
CA SER A 8 19.67 14.30 14.39
C SER A 8 19.81 14.50 15.90
N ILE A 9 18.98 15.37 16.47
CA ILE A 9 19.01 15.70 17.91
C ILE A 9 18.32 14.59 18.74
N SER A 10 17.38 13.86 18.15
CA SER A 10 16.64 12.78 18.82
C SER A 10 16.07 11.78 17.80
N VAL A 11 16.16 10.49 18.12
CA VAL A 11 15.57 9.39 17.34
C VAL A 11 14.81 8.48 18.31
N SER A 12 13.54 8.24 18.02
CA SER A 12 12.69 7.30 18.77
C SER A 12 12.09 6.28 17.81
N LYS A 13 12.17 5.01 18.18
CA LYS A 13 11.70 3.88 17.38
C LYS A 13 10.84 2.97 18.24
N SER A 14 9.67 2.61 17.75
CA SER A 14 8.75 1.72 18.42
C SER A 14 7.84 1.04 17.40
N CYS A 15 7.28 -0.11 17.76
CA CYS A 15 6.14 -0.67 17.03
C CYS A 15 4.92 0.25 17.25
N ALA A 16 4.17 0.51 16.19
CA ALA A 16 3.00 1.37 16.22
C ALA A 16 1.78 0.65 15.60
N PRO A 17 0.56 0.94 16.07
CA PRO A 17 -0.65 0.44 15.45
C PRO A 17 -0.90 1.15 14.10
N LEU A 18 -1.67 0.50 13.21
CA LEU A 18 -1.87 0.97 11.83
C LEU A 18 -2.42 2.41 11.72
N HIS A 19 -3.23 2.85 12.70
CA HIS A 19 -3.82 4.19 12.71
C HIS A 19 -2.82 5.31 12.99
N GLU A 20 -1.65 5.01 13.56
CA GLU A 20 -0.55 5.97 13.73
C GLU A 20 0.35 6.05 12.49
N CYS A 21 0.18 5.13 11.54
CA CYS A 21 0.94 5.03 10.29
C CYS A 21 0.10 5.45 9.07
N THR A 22 -0.73 6.49 9.22
CA THR A 22 -1.52 7.07 8.12
C THR A 22 -0.75 8.19 7.42
N LEU A 23 -1.22 8.58 6.23
CA LEU A 23 -0.65 9.67 5.44
C LEU A 23 -0.57 11.01 6.19
N ASP A 24 -1.44 11.23 7.18
CA ASP A 24 -1.46 12.46 7.99
C ASP A 24 -0.41 12.45 9.12
N HIS A 25 0.07 11.26 9.51
CA HIS A 25 1.00 11.07 10.62
C HIS A 25 2.44 10.82 10.17
N VAL A 26 2.64 10.26 8.98
CA VAL A 26 3.96 10.02 8.36
C VAL A 26 4.45 11.24 7.57
N GLY A 27 5.76 11.38 7.42
CA GLY A 27 6.39 12.49 6.70
C GLY A 27 7.23 13.41 7.59
N CYS A 28 7.76 14.48 7.00
CA CYS A 28 8.57 15.47 7.69
C CYS A 28 7.82 16.79 7.82
N ARG A 29 7.82 17.36 9.02
CA ARG A 29 7.22 18.68 9.29
C ARG A 29 8.05 19.47 10.29
N LEU A 30 7.97 20.79 10.18
CA LEU A 30 8.61 21.70 11.13
C LEU A 30 7.78 21.74 12.43
N VAL A 31 8.42 21.46 13.56
CA VAL A 31 7.82 21.50 14.90
C VAL A 31 8.81 22.19 15.82
N ASN A 32 8.42 23.33 16.41
CA ASN A 32 9.27 24.11 17.32
C ASN A 32 10.68 24.35 16.76
N ASP A 33 10.76 24.86 15.53
CA ASP A 33 12.00 25.15 14.78
C ASP A 33 12.90 23.94 14.47
N ALA A 34 12.45 22.72 14.78
CA ALA A 34 13.12 21.48 14.44
C ALA A 34 12.33 20.69 13.38
N VAL A 35 13.03 20.09 12.43
CA VAL A 35 12.40 19.17 11.47
C VAL A 35 12.18 17.83 12.15
N ARG A 36 10.91 17.42 12.28
CA ARG A 36 10.53 16.10 12.78
C ARG A 36 10.07 15.24 11.61
N CYS A 37 10.72 14.10 11.42
CA CYS A 37 10.37 13.10 10.42
C CYS A 37 9.83 11.83 11.07
N VAL A 38 8.74 11.29 10.52
CA VAL A 38 8.11 10.04 10.93
C VAL A 38 8.03 9.11 9.72
N SER A 39 8.43 7.86 9.91
CA SER A 39 8.30 6.79 8.93
C SER A 39 7.73 5.52 9.57
N CYS A 40 7.01 4.73 8.77
CA CYS A 40 6.52 3.42 9.16
C CYS A 40 6.91 2.35 8.13
N CYS A 41 7.04 1.11 8.60
CA CYS A 41 7.34 -0.07 7.82
C CYS A 41 6.70 -1.30 8.48
N ASP A 42 6.49 -2.39 7.73
CA ASP A 42 5.60 -3.50 8.10
C ASP A 42 6.28 -4.87 8.27
N HIS A 43 7.61 -4.91 8.24
CA HIS A 43 8.41 -6.13 8.40
C HIS A 43 9.37 -6.01 9.58
N ASP A 44 9.85 -7.15 10.08
CA ASP A 44 10.70 -7.19 11.27
C ASP A 44 11.99 -6.38 11.07
N TYR A 45 12.35 -5.57 12.06
CA TYR A 45 13.57 -4.74 12.08
C TYR A 45 13.72 -3.74 10.91
N CYS A 46 12.65 -3.47 10.18
CA CYS A 46 12.64 -2.56 9.03
C CYS A 46 13.06 -1.11 9.34
N ASN A 47 12.99 -0.70 10.60
CA ASN A 47 13.31 0.65 11.07
C ASN A 47 14.77 0.80 11.53
N GLU A 48 15.71 0.05 10.95
CA GLU A 48 17.13 0.10 11.30
C GLU A 48 17.77 1.48 11.04
N ALA A 49 17.50 2.09 9.88
CA ALA A 49 17.97 3.42 9.53
C ALA A 49 17.03 4.53 10.04
N ALA A 50 17.59 5.69 10.40
CA ALA A 50 16.79 6.90 10.63
C ALA A 50 16.48 7.58 9.29
N PRO A 51 15.28 8.16 9.10
CA PRO A 51 14.94 8.87 7.87
C PRO A 51 15.78 10.15 7.76
N LEU A 52 16.79 10.15 6.89
CA LEU A 52 17.67 11.29 6.62
C LEU A 52 17.00 12.34 5.70
N ASN A 53 16.03 11.92 4.91
CA ASN A 53 15.23 12.75 4.00
C ASN A 53 13.78 12.28 4.03
N GLY A 54 12.82 13.20 3.83
CA GLY A 54 11.38 12.90 3.84
C GLY A 54 10.90 11.91 2.77
N GLN A 55 11.80 11.37 1.95
CA GLN A 55 11.51 10.38 0.91
C GLN A 55 11.40 8.93 1.43
N HIS A 56 11.81 8.65 2.67
CA HIS A 56 11.67 7.31 3.28
C HIS A 56 10.46 7.18 4.23
N ALA A 57 9.51 8.12 4.17
CA ALA A 57 8.40 8.22 5.13
C ALA A 57 7.40 7.05 5.05
N LEU A 58 7.38 6.30 3.95
CA LEU A 58 6.50 5.15 3.75
C LEU A 58 7.25 4.07 2.98
N ASP A 59 7.91 3.16 3.71
CA ASP A 59 8.15 1.81 3.21
C ASP A 59 7.04 0.91 3.76
N LEU A 60 5.79 1.32 3.51
CA LEU A 60 4.64 0.43 3.66
C LEU A 60 4.68 -0.49 2.45
N SER A 61 5.54 -1.49 2.53
CA SER A 61 5.78 -2.47 1.48
C SER A 61 4.45 -2.91 0.91
N SER A 62 4.19 -2.53 -0.35
CA SER A 62 3.38 -3.26 -1.32
C SER A 62 1.92 -3.63 -1.01
N ARG A 63 1.41 -3.52 0.23
CA ARG A 63 0.09 -4.03 0.65
C ARG A 63 -1.04 -3.03 0.40
N LEU A 64 -0.80 -1.72 0.57
CA LEU A 64 -1.81 -0.70 0.21
C LEU A 64 -1.97 -0.57 -1.30
N LEU A 65 -0.87 -0.66 -2.08
CA LEU A 65 -0.94 -0.69 -3.54
C LEU A 65 -1.44 -2.05 -4.07
N GLY A 66 -1.10 -3.16 -3.39
CA GLY A 66 -1.55 -4.51 -3.72
C GLY A 66 -3.05 -4.73 -3.49
N ASN A 67 -3.65 -4.02 -2.53
CA ASN A 67 -5.11 -4.06 -2.30
C ASN A 67 -5.93 -3.34 -3.39
N VAL A 68 -5.30 -2.51 -4.23
CA VAL A 68 -5.97 -1.88 -5.39
C VAL A 68 -5.62 -2.62 -6.70
N ALA A 69 -4.48 -3.31 -6.76
CA ALA A 69 -3.99 -4.00 -7.95
C ALA A 69 -4.31 -5.51 -8.03
N SER A 70 -5.14 -6.05 -7.11
CA SER A 70 -5.55 -7.45 -7.16
C SER A 70 -7.08 -7.61 -7.20
N VAL A 71 -7.70 -7.08 -8.25
CA VAL A 71 -8.78 -7.86 -8.88
C VAL A 71 -8.10 -9.06 -9.53
N ALA A 72 -7.71 -10.02 -8.69
CA ALA A 72 -7.46 -11.37 -9.16
C ALA A 72 -8.83 -11.82 -9.70
N SER A 73 -8.95 -11.84 -11.02
CA SER A 73 -10.08 -12.48 -11.68
C SER A 73 -9.98 -13.97 -11.41
N SER A 74 -10.36 -14.39 -10.20
CA SER A 74 -10.69 -15.77 -9.93
C SER A 74 -11.74 -16.14 -10.96
N PRO A 75 -11.57 -17.22 -11.74
CA PRO A 75 -12.63 -17.67 -12.63
C PRO A 75 -13.81 -18.06 -11.75
N SER A 76 -14.76 -17.14 -11.62
CA SER A 76 -16.01 -17.42 -10.95
C SER A 76 -16.70 -18.52 -11.75
N TRP A 77 -17.10 -19.60 -11.10
CA TRP A 77 -17.92 -20.67 -11.68
C TRP A 77 -19.16 -20.10 -12.39
N ILE A 78 -19.60 -18.90 -11.98
CA ILE A 78 -20.62 -18.09 -12.63
C ILE A 78 -20.30 -17.84 -14.11
N SER A 79 -19.05 -17.49 -14.46
CA SER A 79 -18.64 -17.29 -15.86
C SER A 79 -18.79 -18.56 -16.70
N VAL A 80 -18.49 -19.73 -16.11
CA VAL A 80 -18.65 -21.03 -16.77
C VAL A 80 -20.13 -21.35 -16.98
N VAL A 81 -20.96 -21.16 -15.95
CA VAL A 81 -22.41 -21.39 -16.01
C VAL A 81 -23.06 -20.48 -17.04
N LEU A 82 -22.70 -19.18 -17.08
CA LEU A 82 -23.23 -18.23 -18.05
C LEU A 82 -22.89 -18.62 -19.50
N LEU A 83 -21.67 -19.12 -19.76
CA LEU A 83 -21.29 -19.61 -21.08
C LEU A 83 -22.09 -20.86 -21.47
N PHE A 84 -22.30 -21.80 -20.55
CA PHE A 84 -23.15 -22.98 -20.81
C PHE A 84 -24.60 -22.60 -21.10
N VAL A 85 -25.17 -21.67 -20.33
CA VAL A 85 -26.54 -21.17 -20.56
C VAL A 85 -26.64 -20.46 -21.89
N PHE A 86 -25.67 -19.60 -22.24
CA PHE A 86 -25.66 -18.89 -23.51
C PHE A 86 -25.51 -19.83 -24.71
N CYS A 87 -24.60 -20.80 -24.64
CA CYS A 87 -24.44 -21.83 -25.67
C CYS A 87 -25.71 -22.68 -25.82
N PHE A 88 -26.32 -23.12 -24.71
CA PHE A 88 -27.56 -23.90 -24.73
C PHE A 88 -28.71 -23.09 -25.34
N TRP A 89 -28.81 -21.79 -25.00
CA TRP A 89 -29.81 -20.89 -25.59
C TRP A 89 -29.59 -20.72 -27.09
N ILE A 90 -28.35 -20.53 -27.57
CA ILE A 90 -28.05 -20.48 -29.01
C ILE A 90 -28.42 -21.80 -29.69
N SER A 91 -28.07 -22.94 -29.10
CA SER A 91 -28.41 -24.25 -29.65
C SER A 91 -29.92 -24.45 -29.76
N LEU A 92 -30.70 -24.06 -28.76
CA LEU A 92 -32.16 -24.11 -28.81
C LEU A 92 -32.74 -23.19 -29.90
N ASN A 93 -32.20 -21.98 -30.07
CA ASN A 93 -32.65 -21.05 -31.11
C ASN A 93 -32.20 -21.49 -32.52
N LYS A 94 -31.05 -22.17 -32.65
CA LYS A 94 -30.57 -22.73 -33.93
C LYS A 94 -31.29 -24.01 -34.34
N LEU A 95 -32.02 -24.69 -33.45
CA LEU A 95 -32.90 -25.81 -33.81
C LEU A 95 -34.27 -25.35 -34.36
N CYS A 96 -34.55 -24.03 -34.39
CA CYS A 96 -35.84 -23.48 -34.82
C CYS A 96 -35.76 -22.64 -36.10
N SER A 97 -34.70 -22.80 -36.91
CA SER A 97 -34.57 -22.19 -38.25
C SER A 97 -34.23 -23.21 -39.32
#